data_AF-A0A2B8B0F7-F1
#
_entry.id   AF-A0A2B8B0F7-F1
#
_cell.length_a   1.000
_cell.length_b   1.000
_cell.length_c   1.000
_cell.angle_alpha   90.00
_cell.angle_beta   90.00
_cell.angle_gamma   90.00
#
_symmetry.space_group_name_H-M   'P 1'
#
loop_
_entity.id
_entity.type
_entity.pdbx_description
1 polymer ?
#
loop_
_entity_poly.entity_id
_entity_poly.type
_entity_poly.pdbx_seq_one_letter_code
_entity_poly.pdbx_strand_id
1 'polypeptide(L)'
;MAEPEFTATGVRIGRWLRSLTRAGQVLIRDGRLLLLTSYGTEIDSAPVHLVHAGRPWFVRDRALATVNGTRYLLTLGERDPAPGEEGPPSAGSFFDAIRTAGGHAARG
;
A
#
# COMPACT_ATOMS: atom_id res chain seq x y z
N MET A 1 10.24 16.28 9.97
CA MET A 1 9.68 14.96 9.60
C MET A 1 8.67 15.24 8.50
N ALA A 2 8.81 14.62 7.33
CA ALA A 2 7.75 14.68 6.32
C ALA A 2 6.64 13.72 6.77
N GLU A 3 5.40 14.19 6.79
CA GLU A 3 4.26 13.31 6.97
C GLU A 3 4.20 12.34 5.80
N PRO A 4 4.00 11.04 6.04
CA PRO A 4 3.87 10.07 4.95
C PRO A 4 2.67 10.44 4.09
N GLU A 5 2.84 10.44 2.76
CA GLU A 5 1.76 10.78 1.83
C GLU A 5 0.61 9.76 1.88
N PHE A 6 0.89 8.57 2.40
CA PHE A 6 -0.12 7.55 2.68
C PHE A 6 0.33 6.63 3.80
N THR A 7 -0.59 6.24 4.68
CA THR A 7 -0.37 5.21 5.69
C THR A 7 -1.61 4.34 5.81
N ALA A 8 -1.41 3.03 5.65
CA ALA A 8 -2.40 2.00 5.96
C ALA A 8 -1.83 1.04 7.00
N THR A 9 -2.58 0.77 8.06
CA THR A 9 -2.25 -0.23 9.09
C THR A 9 -3.33 -1.31 9.10
N GLY A 10 -3.05 -2.46 9.73
CA GLY A 10 -4.01 -3.58 9.72
C GLY A 10 -4.15 -4.27 8.35
N VAL A 11 -3.19 -4.06 7.44
CA VAL A 11 -3.22 -4.58 6.07
C VAL A 11 -2.80 -6.05 6.08
N ARG A 12 -3.61 -6.92 5.48
CA ARG A 12 -3.13 -8.29 5.20
C ARG A 12 -2.25 -8.25 3.96
N ILE A 13 -1.00 -8.68 4.13
CA ILE A 13 -0.02 -8.74 3.05
C ILE A 13 0.24 -10.21 2.74
N GLY A 14 -0.12 -10.61 1.52
CA GLY A 14 0.15 -11.93 0.96
C GLY A 14 1.17 -11.86 -0.17
N ARG A 15 1.93 -12.94 -0.35
CA ARG A 15 2.80 -13.18 -1.50
C ARG A 15 2.47 -14.56 -2.04
N TRP A 16 2.02 -14.62 -3.30
CA TRP A 16 1.51 -15.86 -3.91
C TRP A 16 0.41 -16.50 -3.03
N LEU A 17 0.57 -17.78 -2.65
CA LEU A 17 -0.36 -18.52 -1.80
C LEU A 17 -0.07 -18.37 -0.30
N ARG A 18 0.95 -17.58 0.08
CA ARG A 18 1.39 -17.43 1.48
C ARG A 18 1.01 -16.06 2.03
N SER A 19 0.39 -16.05 3.21
CA SER A 19 0.22 -14.82 4.00
C SER A 19 1.54 -14.49 4.71
N LEU A 20 2.03 -13.27 4.57
CA LEU A 20 3.23 -12.79 5.27
C LEU A 20 2.87 -12.13 6.61
N THR A 21 1.85 -11.28 6.60
CA THR A 21 1.29 -10.66 7.80
C THR A 21 -0.21 -10.45 7.62
N ARG A 22 -0.95 -10.44 8.74
CA ARG A 22 -2.40 -10.16 8.77
C ARG A 22 -2.73 -8.73 9.18
N ALA A 23 -1.78 -8.05 9.84
CA ALA A 23 -1.94 -6.70 10.35
C ALA A 23 -0.69 -5.87 10.02
N GLY A 24 -0.17 -6.03 8.81
CA GLY A 24 0.96 -5.27 8.30
C GLY A 24 0.63 -3.80 8.07
N GLN A 25 1.62 -3.09 7.58
CA GLN A 25 1.51 -1.67 7.27
C GLN A 25 1.96 -1.43 5.83
N VAL A 26 1.32 -0.47 5.17
CA VAL A 26 1.70 0.02 3.85
C VAL A 26 1.86 1.52 3.96
N LEU A 27 3.05 2.02 3.67
CA LEU A 27 3.35 3.44 3.74
C LEU A 27 3.84 3.91 2.39
N ILE A 28 3.44 5.13 2.01
CA ILE A 28 4.14 5.88 0.98
C ILE A 28 4.77 7.06 1.68
N ARG A 29 6.09 7.17 1.53
CA ARG A 29 6.89 8.23 2.12
C ARG A 29 8.05 8.57 1.20
N ASP A 30 8.29 9.86 0.97
CA ASP A 30 9.45 10.35 0.22
C ASP A 30 9.51 9.71 -1.19
N GLY A 31 8.33 9.52 -1.82
CA GLY A 31 8.21 8.89 -3.15
C GLY A 31 8.51 7.39 -3.19
N ARG A 32 8.52 6.70 -2.05
CA ARG A 32 8.75 5.25 -1.95
C ARG A 32 7.56 4.55 -1.29
N LEU A 33 7.20 3.40 -1.82
CA LEU A 33 6.30 2.45 -1.16
C LEU A 33 7.11 1.58 -0.20
N LEU A 34 6.62 1.44 1.03
CA LEU A 34 7.14 0.51 2.03
C LEU A 34 6.05 -0.49 2.42
N LEU A 35 6.37 -1.78 2.34
CA LEU A 35 5.56 -2.86 2.89
C LEU A 35 6.20 -3.30 4.20
N LEU A 36 5.46 -3.20 5.31
CA LEU A 36 5.98 -3.51 6.63
C LEU A 36 5.15 -4.59 7.33
N THR A 37 5.77 -5.28 8.29
CA THR A 37 5.07 -6.15 9.25
C THR A 37 4.24 -5.31 10.23
N SER A 38 3.51 -5.96 11.12
CA SER A 38 2.77 -5.28 12.21
C SER A 38 3.67 -4.51 13.17
N TYR A 39 4.94 -4.90 13.26
CA TYR A 39 5.94 -4.26 14.13
C TYR A 39 6.73 -3.15 13.42
N GLY A 40 6.37 -2.82 12.16
CA GLY A 40 7.09 -1.84 11.36
C GLY A 40 8.40 -2.35 10.74
N THR A 41 8.66 -3.66 10.77
CA THR A 41 9.82 -4.24 10.08
C THR A 41 9.58 -4.28 8.57
N GLU A 42 10.55 -3.85 7.78
CA GLU A 42 10.45 -3.88 6.32
C GLU A 42 10.35 -5.31 5.78
N ILE A 43 9.34 -5.52 4.94
CA ILE A 43 9.17 -6.71 4.10
C ILE A 43 9.80 -6.45 2.74
N ASP A 44 9.46 -5.31 2.11
CA ASP A 44 9.94 -4.88 0.80
C ASP A 44 9.70 -3.37 0.61
N SER A 45 10.49 -2.71 -0.22
CA SER A 45 10.29 -1.30 -0.56
C SER A 45 10.75 -0.96 -1.96
N ALA A 46 10.03 -0.07 -2.65
CA ALA A 46 10.41 0.39 -3.98
C ALA A 46 10.00 1.85 -4.23
N PRO A 47 10.72 2.59 -5.09
CA PRO A 47 10.22 3.87 -5.61
C PRO A 47 8.84 3.69 -6.25
N VAL A 48 7.89 4.58 -5.94
CA VAL A 48 6.49 4.43 -6.38
C VAL A 48 6.34 4.42 -7.91
N HIS A 49 7.25 5.05 -8.65
CA HIS A 49 7.25 5.05 -10.12
C HIS A 49 7.65 3.69 -10.72
N LEU A 50 8.28 2.80 -9.93
CA LEU A 50 8.57 1.41 -10.30
C LEU A 50 7.51 0.43 -9.75
N VAL A 51 6.58 0.91 -8.94
CA VAL A 51 5.51 0.09 -8.39
C VAL A 51 4.36 0.00 -9.39
N HIS A 52 3.99 -1.22 -9.75
CA HIS A 52 2.78 -1.45 -10.52
C HIS A 52 1.65 -1.87 -9.60
N ALA A 53 0.65 -1.02 -9.44
CA ALA A 53 -0.54 -1.30 -8.66
C ALA A 53 -1.75 -1.48 -9.57
N GLY A 54 -2.52 -2.54 -9.32
CA GLY A 54 -3.74 -2.85 -10.06
C GLY A 54 -4.82 -3.46 -9.16
N ARG A 55 -6.07 -3.37 -9.60
CA ARG A 55 -7.20 -3.95 -8.88
C ARG A 55 -7.54 -5.34 -9.45
N PRO A 56 -7.69 -6.38 -8.63
CA PRO A 56 -8.23 -7.64 -9.12
C PRO A 56 -9.70 -7.42 -9.54
N TRP A 57 -10.08 -8.02 -10.67
CA TRP A 57 -11.37 -7.90 -11.34
C TRP A 57 -12.66 -8.08 -10.49
N PHE A 58 -12.63 -8.71 -9.31
CA PHE A 58 -13.84 -9.04 -8.52
C PHE A 58 -13.85 -8.60 -7.05
N VAL A 59 -12.84 -7.88 -6.57
CA VAL A 59 -12.71 -7.53 -5.14
C VAL A 59 -12.43 -6.05 -4.98
N ARG A 60 -13.16 -5.39 -4.08
CA ARG A 60 -13.08 -3.94 -3.85
C ARG A 60 -12.08 -3.57 -2.75
N ASP A 61 -11.88 -4.48 -1.80
CA ASP A 61 -10.98 -4.40 -0.64
C ASP A 61 -9.53 -4.79 -0.96
N ARG A 62 -9.23 -5.19 -2.20
CA ARG A 62 -7.90 -5.72 -2.53
C ARG A 62 -7.17 -4.92 -3.59
N ALA A 63 -5.85 -4.86 -3.41
CA ALA A 63 -4.91 -4.34 -4.39
C ALA A 63 -3.82 -5.37 -4.67
N LEU A 64 -3.43 -5.50 -5.94
CA LEU A 64 -2.21 -6.19 -6.35
C LEU A 64 -1.12 -5.14 -6.52
N ALA A 65 -0.04 -5.26 -5.76
CA ALA A 65 1.13 -4.40 -5.86
C ALA A 65 2.34 -5.23 -6.31
N THR A 66 3.00 -4.81 -7.38
CA THR A 66 4.28 -5.37 -7.81
C THR A 66 5.39 -4.43 -7.34
N VAL A 67 6.20 -4.90 -6.41
CA VAL A 67 7.29 -4.16 -5.76
C VAL A 67 8.58 -4.90 -6.08
N ASN A 68 9.55 -4.24 -6.72
CA ASN A 68 10.80 -4.87 -7.17
C ASN A 68 10.60 -6.17 -7.98
N GLY A 69 9.56 -6.23 -8.81
CA GLY A 69 9.19 -7.44 -9.57
C GLY A 69 8.47 -8.53 -8.76
N THR A 70 8.32 -8.36 -7.44
CA THR A 70 7.58 -9.28 -6.58
C THR A 70 6.12 -8.86 -6.44
N ARG A 71 5.19 -9.77 -6.73
CA ARG A 71 3.75 -9.54 -6.59
C ARG A 71 3.26 -9.80 -5.17
N TYR A 72 2.63 -8.79 -4.59
CA TYR A 72 1.96 -8.82 -3.30
C TYR A 72 0.46 -8.60 -3.47
N LEU A 73 -0.33 -9.35 -2.71
CA LEU A 73 -1.75 -9.12 -2.53
C LEU A 73 -1.96 -8.38 -1.22
N LEU A 74 -2.52 -7.17 -1.32
CA LEU A 74 -2.85 -6.32 -0.19
C LEU A 74 -4.35 -6.39 0.03
N THR A 75 -4.79 -6.73 1.24
CA THR A 75 -6.17 -6.59 1.68
C THR A 75 -6.27 -5.37 2.59
N LEU A 76 -6.95 -4.35 2.09
CA LEU A 76 -7.15 -3.01 2.64
C LEU A 76 -8.59 -2.89 3.16
N GLY A 77 -8.99 -1.68 3.58
CA GLY A 77 -10.38 -1.40 3.94
C GLY A 77 -11.30 -1.42 2.72
N GLU A 78 -12.58 -1.74 2.94
CA GLU A 78 -13.61 -1.60 1.89
C GLU A 78 -13.90 -0.14 1.56
N ARG A 79 -13.79 0.73 2.56
CA ARG A 79 -13.98 2.18 2.50
C ARG A 79 -12.92 2.85 3.35
N ASP A 80 -12.62 4.11 3.04
CA ASP A 80 -11.78 4.91 3.91
C ASP A 80 -12.50 5.13 5.24
N PRO A 81 -11.76 5.09 6.37
CA PRO A 81 -12.32 5.49 7.64
C PRO A 81 -12.80 6.95 7.57
N ALA A 82 -13.93 7.24 8.21
CA ALA A 82 -14.34 8.62 8.39
C ALA A 82 -13.28 9.39 9.22
N PRO A 83 -13.21 10.72 9.13
CA PRO A 83 -12.31 11.50 9.99
C PRO A 83 -12.53 11.16 11.47
N GLY A 84 -11.52 10.57 12.12
CA GLY A 84 -11.59 10.09 13.51
C GLY A 84 -11.98 8.63 13.72
N GLU A 85 -12.27 7.87 12.66
CA GLU A 85 -12.51 6.42 12.71
C GLU A 85 -11.18 5.67 12.50
N GLU A 86 -10.94 4.60 13.27
CA GLU A 86 -9.75 3.75 13.10
C GLU A 86 -10.02 2.65 12.07
N GLY A 87 -9.19 2.53 11.04
CA GLY A 87 -9.30 1.46 10.05
C GLY A 87 -8.28 1.56 8.91
N PRO A 88 -7.99 0.46 8.21
CA PRO A 88 -7.17 0.51 7.00
C PRO A 88 -7.85 1.41 5.95
N PRO A 89 -7.12 2.35 5.31
CA PRO A 89 -7.59 3.06 4.14
C PRO A 89 -8.07 2.13 3.05
N SER A 90 -8.91 2.64 2.15
CA SER A 90 -9.46 1.86 1.04
C SER A 90 -8.41 1.53 -0.02
N ALA A 91 -8.68 0.50 -0.82
CA ALA A 91 -7.91 0.24 -2.03
C ALA A 91 -7.93 1.43 -3.01
N GLY A 92 -9.00 2.24 -3.01
CA GLY A 92 -9.12 3.44 -3.83
C GLY A 92 -8.06 4.49 -3.46
N SER A 93 -7.98 4.82 -2.17
CA SER A 93 -6.99 5.76 -1.62
C SER A 93 -5.56 5.30 -1.85
N PHE A 94 -5.31 4.00 -1.78
CA PHE A 94 -4.00 3.44 -2.12
C PHE A 94 -3.60 3.72 -3.58
N PHE A 95 -4.49 3.48 -4.55
CA PHE A 95 -4.19 3.77 -5.96
C PHE A 95 -4.02 5.26 -6.23
N ASP A 96 -4.83 6.10 -5.57
CA ASP A 96 -4.70 7.55 -5.70
C ASP A 96 -3.36 8.04 -5.15
N ALA A 97 -2.94 7.53 -3.99
CA ALA A 97 -1.64 7.87 -3.40
C ALA A 97 -0.47 7.45 -4.28
N ILE A 98 -0.51 6.26 -4.90
CA ILE A 98 0.53 5.83 -5.86
C ILE A 98 0.57 6.76 -7.07
N ARG A 99 -0.60 7.16 -7.60
CA ARG A 99 -0.68 8.08 -8.74
C ARG A 99 -0.11 9.45 -8.39
N THR A 100 -0.50 9.99 -7.24
CA THR A 100 -0.06 11.30 -6.76
C THR A 100 1.45 11.31 -6.50
N ALA A 101 1.96 10.31 -5.77
CA ALA A 101 3.39 10.19 -5.48
C ALA A 101 4.24 9.92 -6.74
N GLY A 102 3.74 9.11 -7.68
CA GLY A 102 4.40 8.88 -8.97
C GLY A 102 4.44 10.13 -9.85
N GLY A 103 3.38 10.94 -9.82
CA GLY A 103 3.32 12.22 -10.52
C GLY A 103 4.25 13.30 -9.93
N HIS A 104 4.59 13.22 -8.64
CA HIS A 104 5.62 14.06 -8.03
C HIS A 104 7.03 13.58 -8.38
N ALA A 105 7.28 12.27 -8.36
CA ALA A 105 8.59 11.71 -8.71
C ALA A 105 8.98 11.95 -10.18
N ALA A 106 8.02 12.02 -11.10
CA ALA A 106 8.28 12.33 -12.51
C ALA A 106 8.59 13.82 -12.80
N ARG A 107 8.40 14.71 -11.81
CA ARG A 107 8.64 16.15 -11.93
C ARG A 107 9.93 16.62 -11.23
N GLY A 108 10.63 15.73 -10.56
CA GLY A 108 11.88 15.99 -9.83
C GLY A 108 13.11 15.63 -10.64
#